data_AF-A0A914E443-F1
#
_entry.id   AF-A0A914E443-F1
#
_cell.length_a   1.000
_cell.length_b   1.000
_cell.length_c   1.000
_cell.angle_alpha   90.00
_cell.angle_beta   90.00
_cell.angle_gamma   90.00
#
_symmetry.space_group_name_H-M   'P 1'
#
loop_
_entity.id
_entity.type
_entity.pdbx_description
1 polymer ?
#
loop_
_entity_poly.entity_id
_entity_poly.type
_entity_poly.pdbx_seq_one_letter_code
_entity_poly.pdbx_strand_id
1 'polypeptide(L)'
;MLEILAFPTTENYELTSTIEYKTLKPCIDQFDEKYRNECNGGQWKQHYYYDRSLRTCIAFWYDGCSGTSQNIFQDDITCIDTCEKLANEIDLAYRQYLRKKFQEEAKNNKSDSKSSENTGVGFDWNLDQDAGSASDREEFARNP
;
A
#
# COMPACT_ATOMS: atom_id res chain seq x y z
N MET A 1 37.87 -13.19 9.07
CA MET A 1 36.64 -12.80 9.77
C MET A 1 35.64 -12.38 8.70
N LEU A 2 34.95 -13.36 8.14
CA LEU A 2 33.85 -13.17 7.19
C LEU A 2 32.73 -14.01 7.77
N GLU A 3 31.73 -13.36 8.36
CA GLU A 3 30.51 -14.04 8.77
C GLU A 3 29.68 -14.33 7.53
N ILE A 4 29.40 -15.61 7.37
CA ILE A 4 28.66 -16.21 6.28
C ILE A 4 27.23 -15.67 6.34
N LEU A 5 26.73 -15.18 5.20
CA LEU A 5 25.30 -14.96 4.96
C LEU A 5 24.58 -16.30 5.15
N ALA A 6 24.02 -16.52 6.34
CA ALA A 6 23.16 -17.67 6.59
C ALA A 6 21.87 -17.49 5.78
N PHE A 7 21.66 -18.34 4.79
CA PHE A 7 20.36 -18.48 4.14
C PHE A 7 19.31 -18.86 5.20
N PRO A 8 18.11 -18.24 5.21
CA PRO A 8 17.10 -18.54 6.21
C PRO A 8 16.66 -20.00 6.07
N THR A 9 16.66 -20.74 7.20
CA THR A 9 16.11 -22.09 7.30
C THR A 9 14.58 -22.04 7.17
N THR A 10 13.94 -23.16 6.80
CA THR A 10 12.47 -23.25 6.69
C THR A 10 11.73 -22.90 7.99
N GLU A 11 12.31 -23.24 9.14
CA GLU A 11 11.80 -22.91 10.47
C GLU A 11 11.89 -21.41 10.77
N ASN A 12 12.96 -20.74 10.30
CA ASN A 12 13.10 -19.28 10.38
C ASN A 12 12.16 -18.56 9.41
N TYR A 13 11.90 -19.11 8.21
CA TYR A 13 10.96 -18.54 7.24
C TYR A 13 9.50 -18.59 7.71
N GLU A 14 9.07 -19.70 8.30
CA GLU A 14 7.73 -19.81 8.91
C GLU A 14 7.58 -18.87 10.11
N LEU A 15 8.62 -18.73 10.93
CA LEU A 15 8.62 -17.81 12.06
C LEU A 15 8.60 -16.34 11.63
N THR A 16 9.39 -15.95 10.62
CA THR A 16 9.35 -14.58 10.08
C THR A 16 8.00 -14.28 9.41
N SER A 17 7.45 -15.22 8.65
CA SER A 17 6.13 -15.08 8.02
C SER A 17 5.01 -14.93 9.06
N THR A 18 5.09 -15.63 10.18
CA THR A 18 4.09 -15.53 11.26
C THR A 18 4.24 -14.25 12.08
N ILE A 19 5.46 -13.77 12.33
CA ILE A 19 5.73 -12.51 13.02
C ILE A 19 5.27 -11.32 12.16
N GLU A 20 5.60 -11.30 10.87
CA GLU A 20 5.14 -10.27 9.94
C GLU A 20 3.61 -10.29 9.81
N TYR A 21 3.01 -11.46 9.63
CA TYR A 21 1.54 -11.60 9.57
C TYR A 21 0.87 -11.14 10.85
N LYS A 22 1.42 -11.48 12.03
CA LYS A 22 0.87 -11.04 13.32
C LYS A 22 0.98 -9.53 13.50
N THR A 23 2.07 -8.92 13.03
CA THR A 23 2.29 -7.48 13.11
C THR A 23 1.42 -6.71 12.12
N LEU A 24 1.14 -7.29 10.95
CA LEU A 24 0.28 -6.71 9.92
C LEU A 24 -1.21 -7.01 10.10
N LYS A 25 -1.57 -7.99 10.94
CA LYS A 25 -2.96 -8.39 11.14
C LYS A 25 -3.89 -7.22 11.46
N PRO A 26 -3.53 -6.28 12.36
CA PRO A 26 -4.32 -5.07 12.60
C PRO A 26 -4.64 -4.26 11.33
N CYS A 27 -3.69 -4.18 10.39
CA CYS A 27 -3.84 -3.41 9.15
C CYS A 27 -4.69 -4.13 8.09
N ILE A 28 -4.76 -5.46 8.15
CA ILE A 28 -5.47 -6.29 7.17
C ILE A 28 -6.93 -6.50 7.61
N ASP A 29 -7.16 -6.58 8.92
CA ASP A 29 -8.48 -6.73 9.51
C ASP A 29 -9.41 -5.58 9.10
N GLN A 30 -10.68 -5.90 8.88
CA GLN A 30 -11.71 -4.89 8.61
C GLN A 30 -11.95 -4.05 9.86
N PHE A 31 -12.28 -2.77 9.68
CA PHE A 31 -12.75 -1.96 10.79
C PHE A 31 -14.07 -2.52 11.34
N ASP A 32 -14.19 -2.66 12.67
CA ASP A 32 -15.43 -3.11 13.32
C ASP A 32 -16.27 -1.88 13.67
N GLU A 33 -17.37 -1.66 12.95
CA GLU A 33 -18.26 -0.50 13.17
C GLU A 33 -18.83 -0.44 14.59
N LYS A 34 -18.85 -1.57 15.33
CA LYS A 34 -19.27 -1.57 16.74
C LYS A 34 -18.40 -0.69 17.62
N TYR A 35 -17.16 -0.41 17.22
CA TYR A 35 -16.29 0.51 17.96
C TYR A 35 -16.83 1.94 18.01
N ARG A 36 -17.76 2.32 17.12
CA ARG A 36 -18.39 3.65 17.15
C ARG A 36 -19.59 3.75 18.10
N ASN A 37 -20.02 2.65 18.70
CA ASN A 37 -21.13 2.65 19.64
C ASN A 37 -20.74 3.26 20.98
N GLU A 38 -21.74 3.57 21.80
CA GLU A 38 -21.55 3.94 23.20
C GLU A 38 -21.60 2.69 24.08
N CYS A 39 -20.50 2.34 24.72
CA CYS A 39 -20.37 1.19 25.63
C CYS A 39 -19.91 1.57 27.04
N ASN A 40 -19.40 2.79 27.25
CA ASN A 40 -18.78 3.21 28.50
C ASN A 40 -19.22 4.62 28.95
N GLY A 41 -20.50 4.94 28.71
CA GLY A 41 -21.10 6.21 29.13
C GLY A 41 -20.47 7.44 28.45
N GLY A 42 -20.05 7.30 27.20
CA GLY A 42 -19.58 8.40 26.37
C GLY A 42 -18.21 8.96 26.76
N GLN A 43 -17.35 8.13 27.37
CA GLN A 43 -15.94 8.48 27.65
C GLN A 43 -15.10 8.43 26.35
N TRP A 44 -15.46 9.27 25.39
CA TRP A 44 -14.90 9.28 24.04
C TRP A 44 -13.41 9.63 24.04
N LYS A 45 -12.61 8.78 23.41
CA LYS A 45 -11.20 9.00 23.13
C LYS A 45 -10.95 8.82 21.65
N GLN A 46 -10.13 9.69 21.08
CA GLN A 46 -9.72 9.57 19.69
C GLN A 46 -8.83 8.34 19.55
N HIS A 47 -9.18 7.46 18.60
CA HIS A 47 -8.43 6.28 18.17
C HIS A 47 -8.34 6.32 16.65
N TYR A 48 -7.59 5.38 16.08
CA TYR A 48 -7.35 5.31 14.64
C TYR A 48 -7.59 3.89 14.13
N TYR A 49 -7.99 3.77 12.88
CA TYR A 49 -7.99 2.51 12.14
C TYR A 49 -7.37 2.74 10.77
N TYR A 50 -6.78 1.71 10.19
CA TYR A 50 -6.21 1.79 8.85
C TYR A 50 -7.27 1.49 7.79
N ASP A 51 -7.50 2.44 6.89
CA ASP A 51 -8.33 2.24 5.70
C ASP A 51 -7.43 1.78 4.54
N ARG A 52 -7.64 0.54 4.09
CA ARG A 52 -6.83 -0.07 3.02
C ARG A 52 -7.11 0.51 1.63
N SER A 53 -8.31 1.02 1.39
CA SER A 53 -8.70 1.61 0.11
C SER A 53 -8.07 2.99 -0.05
N LEU A 54 -8.08 3.78 1.03
CA LEU A 54 -7.46 5.10 1.09
C LEU A 54 -5.95 5.03 1.39
N ARG A 55 -5.48 3.87 1.85
CA ARG A 55 -4.10 3.62 2.30
C ARG A 55 -3.65 4.60 3.36
N THR A 56 -4.52 4.91 4.31
CA THR A 56 -4.21 5.85 5.38
C THR A 56 -4.94 5.55 6.68
N CYS A 57 -4.37 6.00 7.79
CA CYS A 57 -4.97 5.93 9.11
C CYS A 57 -6.07 7.00 9.30
N ILE A 58 -7.28 6.55 9.61
CA ILE A 58 -8.45 7.39 9.81
C ILE A 58 -8.79 7.48 11.29
N ALA A 59 -8.95 8.71 11.80
CA ALA A 59 -9.35 8.97 13.17
C ALA A 59 -10.85 8.63 13.40
N PHE A 60 -11.17 8.13 14.58
CA PHE A 60 -12.54 7.91 15.02
C PHE A 60 -12.67 8.04 16.55
N TRP A 61 -13.91 8.16 17.04
CA TRP A 61 -14.21 8.20 18.47
C TRP A 61 -14.53 6.81 18.99
N TYR A 62 -13.86 6.45 20.08
CA TYR A 62 -14.00 5.15 20.75
C TYR A 62 -14.18 5.35 22.25
N ASP A 63 -15.13 4.66 22.85
CA ASP A 63 -15.38 4.77 24.30
C ASP A 63 -15.09 3.48 25.10
N GLY A 64 -14.71 2.38 24.44
CA GLY A 64 -14.38 1.12 25.11
C GLY A 64 -15.20 -0.10 24.67
N CYS A 65 -15.96 -0.01 23.58
CA CYS A 65 -16.68 -1.16 23.03
C CYS A 65 -15.77 -2.34 22.67
N SER A 66 -16.14 -3.54 23.10
CA SER A 66 -15.49 -4.76 22.62
C SER A 66 -15.85 -5.05 21.16
N GLY A 67 -14.87 -5.49 20.38
CA GLY A 67 -15.03 -5.84 18.96
C GLY A 67 -14.15 -7.03 18.60
N THR A 68 -14.34 -7.56 17.39
CA THR A 68 -13.60 -8.74 16.91
C THR A 68 -12.37 -8.38 16.07
N SER A 69 -12.29 -7.13 15.62
CA SER A 69 -11.19 -6.64 14.80
C SER A 69 -9.97 -6.30 15.63
N GLN A 70 -8.78 -6.37 15.03
CA GLN A 70 -7.57 -5.79 15.62
C GLN A 70 -7.22 -4.44 14.97
N ASN A 71 -8.02 -3.95 14.03
CA ASN A 71 -7.83 -2.68 13.33
C ASN A 71 -8.31 -1.50 14.18
N ILE A 72 -7.64 -1.30 15.31
CA ILE A 72 -7.87 -0.21 16.26
C ILE A 72 -6.55 0.14 16.94
N PHE A 73 -6.18 1.42 16.87
CA PHE A 73 -4.93 1.96 17.39
C PHE A 73 -5.23 3.14 18.29
N GLN A 74 -4.47 3.25 19.39
CA GLN A 74 -4.67 4.33 20.36
C GLN A 74 -4.14 5.67 19.85
N ASP A 75 -3.12 5.66 19.02
CA ASP A 75 -2.43 6.84 18.50
C ASP A 75 -2.20 6.74 16.98
N ASP A 76 -2.08 7.91 16.34
CA ASP A 76 -1.87 8.05 14.91
C ASP A 76 -0.51 7.49 14.49
N ILE A 77 0.53 7.80 15.25
CA ILE A 77 1.90 7.38 14.96
C ILE A 77 2.00 5.85 14.89
N THR A 78 1.44 5.13 15.87
CA THR A 78 1.47 3.66 15.88
C THR A 78 0.69 3.08 14.70
N CYS A 79 -0.46 3.67 14.33
CA CYS A 79 -1.19 3.23 13.15
C CYS A 79 -0.35 3.41 11.87
N ILE A 80 0.23 4.60 11.67
CA ILE A 80 1.04 4.96 10.50
C ILE A 80 2.27 4.04 10.41
N ASP A 81 2.99 3.88 11.52
CA ASP A 81 4.21 3.09 11.57
C ASP A 81 3.94 1.60 11.29
N THR A 82 2.81 1.09 11.78
CA THR A 82 2.43 -0.32 11.58
C THR A 82 1.90 -0.57 10.17
N CYS A 83 1.07 0.33 9.64
CA CYS A 83 0.25 0.05 8.45
C CYS A 83 0.66 0.81 7.19
N GLU A 84 1.08 2.07 7.31
CA GLU A 84 1.48 2.86 6.14
C GLU A 84 2.95 2.59 5.76
N LYS A 85 3.86 2.59 6.73
CA LYS A 85 5.30 2.40 6.47
C LYS A 85 5.61 1.01 5.95
N LEU A 86 5.07 -0.04 6.58
CA LEU A 86 5.32 -1.42 6.17
C LEU A 86 4.75 -1.73 4.78
N ALA A 87 3.57 -1.20 4.44
CA ALA A 87 3.00 -1.33 3.11
C ALA A 87 3.89 -0.66 2.04
N ASN A 88 4.48 0.49 2.36
CA ASN A 88 5.40 1.21 1.48
C ASN A 88 6.73 0.47 1.31
N GLU A 89 7.31 -0.05 2.38
CA GLU A 89 8.59 -0.80 2.32
C GLU A 89 8.45 -2.07 1.49
N ILE A 90 7.37 -2.83 1.66
CA ILE A 90 7.07 -4.02 0.86
C ILE A 90 6.85 -3.66 -0.62
N ASP A 91 6.07 -2.62 -0.91
CA ASP A 91 5.82 -2.16 -2.29
C ASP A 91 7.12 -1.69 -2.97
N LEU A 92 7.96 -0.93 -2.28
CA LEU A 92 9.26 -0.49 -2.79
C LEU A 92 10.19 -1.68 -3.04
N ALA A 93 10.27 -2.63 -2.11
CA ALA A 93 11.06 -3.85 -2.27
C ALA A 93 10.59 -4.67 -3.47
N TYR A 94 9.27 -4.83 -3.65
CA TYR A 94 8.70 -5.57 -4.77
C TYR A 94 8.96 -4.89 -6.11
N ARG A 95 8.79 -3.56 -6.20
CA ARG A 95 9.14 -2.78 -7.41
C ARG A 95 10.62 -2.91 -7.77
N GLN A 96 11.51 -2.89 -6.78
CA GLN A 96 12.95 -3.10 -6.99
C GLN A 96 13.24 -4.52 -7.49
N TYR A 97 12.60 -5.54 -6.90
CA TYR A 97 12.70 -6.93 -7.34
C TYR A 97 12.25 -7.08 -8.80
N LEU A 98 11.07 -6.57 -9.15
CA LEU A 98 10.56 -6.61 -10.52
C LEU A 98 11.51 -5.93 -11.51
N ARG A 99 12.04 -4.76 -11.14
CA ARG A 99 13.03 -4.05 -11.97
C ARG A 99 14.27 -4.90 -12.24
N LYS A 100 14.80 -5.59 -11.23
CA LYS A 100 15.95 -6.48 -11.39
C LYS A 100 15.61 -7.66 -12.30
N LYS A 101 14.45 -8.29 -12.09
CA LYS A 101 13.97 -9.41 -12.91
C LYS A 101 13.86 -9.03 -14.39
N PHE A 102 13.23 -7.89 -14.69
CA PHE A 102 13.14 -7.40 -16.08
C PHE A 102 14.52 -7.13 -16.70
N GLN A 103 15.49 -6.63 -15.93
CA GLN A 103 16.84 -6.40 -16.41
C GLN A 103 17.61 -7.71 -16.67
N GLU A 104 17.40 -8.74 -15.87
CA GLU A 104 17.99 -10.07 -16.06
C GLU A 104 17.40 -10.75 -17.30
N GLU A 105 16.08 -10.69 -17.49
CA GLU A 105 15.41 -11.17 -18.70
C GLU A 105 15.91 -10.44 -19.96
N ALA A 106 16.10 -9.11 -19.89
CA ALA A 106 16.67 -8.33 -20.99
C ALA A 106 18.13 -8.69 -21.31
N LYS A 107 18.92 -9.12 -20.32
CA LYS A 107 20.29 -9.62 -20.54
C LYS A 107 20.29 -11.01 -21.15
N ASN A 108 19.37 -11.88 -20.73
CA ASN A 108 19.24 -13.24 -21.25
C ASN A 108 18.69 -13.26 -22.70
N ASN A 109 17.84 -12.30 -23.06
CA ASN A 109 17.36 -12.14 -24.44
C ASN A 109 18.40 -11.47 -25.37
N LYS A 110 19.58 -11.08 -24.85
CA LYS A 110 20.67 -10.50 -25.66
C LYS A 110 21.56 -11.56 -26.31
N SER A 111 21.42 -12.85 -25.97
CA SER A 111 22.17 -13.93 -26.62
C SER A 111 21.62 -14.37 -28.00
N ASP A 112 20.44 -13.91 -28.41
CA ASP A 112 19.85 -14.26 -29.73
C ASP A 112 19.83 -13.13 -30.77
N SER A 113 20.36 -11.94 -30.47
CA SER A 113 20.44 -10.85 -31.46
C SER A 113 21.79 -10.82 -32.19
N LYS A 114 22.03 -11.86 -32.99
CA LYS A 114 22.91 -11.77 -34.16
C LYS A 114 22.15 -12.19 -35.43
N SER A 115 21.09 -11.44 -35.76
CA SER A 115 20.67 -11.16 -37.15
C SER A 115 19.35 -10.39 -37.18
N SER A 116 19.43 -9.09 -37.38
CA SER A 116 18.79 -8.41 -38.52
C SER A 116 18.78 -6.92 -38.22
N GLU A 117 19.52 -6.21 -39.05
CA GLU A 117 19.35 -4.78 -39.22
C GLU A 117 17.94 -4.53 -39.80
N ASN A 118 17.32 -3.47 -39.27
CA ASN A 118 16.50 -2.53 -40.04
C ASN A 118 15.09 -2.95 -40.48
N THR A 119 14.07 -2.62 -39.68
CA THR A 119 12.93 -1.79 -40.12
C THR A 119 12.38 -1.04 -38.90
N GLY A 120 12.64 0.26 -38.85
CA GLY A 120 12.04 1.13 -37.85
C GLY A 120 10.53 1.24 -38.04
N VAL A 121 9.79 1.08 -36.95
CA VAL A 121 8.48 1.70 -36.77
C VAL A 121 8.57 2.43 -35.44
N GLY A 122 8.76 3.75 -35.51
CA GLY A 122 8.76 4.62 -34.35
C GLY A 122 7.34 4.78 -33.82
N PHE A 123 7.19 4.67 -32.51
CA PHE A 123 5.99 5.16 -31.83
C PHE A 123 6.10 6.68 -31.71
N ASP A 124 5.30 7.38 -32.51
CA ASP A 124 5.16 8.84 -32.49
C ASP A 124 4.22 9.24 -31.35
N TRP A 125 4.72 10.04 -30.40
CA TRP A 125 3.94 10.59 -29.27
C TRP A 125 3.46 12.03 -29.54
N ASN A 126 3.38 12.46 -30.81
CA ASN A 126 2.89 13.80 -31.18
C ASN A 126 1.73 13.76 -32.18
N LEU A 127 0.56 13.27 -31.77
CA LEU A 127 -0.71 13.62 -32.39
C LEU A 127 -1.78 13.63 -31.29
N ASP A 128 -1.96 14.80 -30.67
CA ASP A 128 -3.22 15.37 -30.18
C ASP A 128 -2.93 16.72 -29.49
N GLN A 129 -2.70 17.75 -30.31
CA GLN A 129 -2.94 19.15 -29.93
C GLN A 129 -3.90 19.74 -30.95
N ASP A 130 -5.15 19.92 -30.51
CA ASP A 130 -6.16 20.91 -30.93
C ASP A 130 -7.44 20.53 -30.17
N ALA A 131 -8.16 21.33 -29.39
CA ALA A 131 -8.14 22.75 -29.08
C ALA A 131 -9.04 22.98 -27.84
N GLY A 132 -8.87 24.10 -27.12
CA GLY A 132 -9.95 24.64 -26.25
C GLY A 132 -9.50 25.13 -24.87
N SER A 133 -9.25 26.43 -24.77
CA SER A 133 -8.92 27.20 -23.58
C SER A 133 -10.04 27.28 -22.54
N ALA A 134 -9.62 27.48 -21.29
CA ALA A 134 -10.43 27.72 -20.10
C ALA A 134 -11.28 29.01 -20.15
N SER A 135 -12.52 28.92 -19.69
CA SER A 135 -13.20 29.80 -18.72
C SER A 135 -14.71 29.68 -18.91
N ASP A 136 -15.43 29.22 -17.89
CA ASP A 136 -16.63 29.88 -17.37
C ASP A 136 -17.11 29.14 -16.12
N ARG A 137 -16.95 29.82 -14.98
CA ARG A 137 -17.77 29.60 -13.78
C ARG A 137 -19.15 30.14 -14.10
N GLU A 138 -20.20 29.38 -13.84
CA GLU A 138 -21.24 29.70 -12.86
C GLU A 138 -22.42 28.71 -12.94
N GLU A 139 -23.03 28.54 -11.77
CA GLU A 139 -24.43 28.16 -11.58
C GLU A 139 -24.84 26.69 -11.82
N PHE A 140 -25.05 25.95 -10.72
CA PHE A 140 -26.40 25.56 -10.30
C PHE A 140 -26.33 24.93 -8.89
N ALA A 141 -26.59 25.77 -7.89
CA ALA A 141 -27.26 25.35 -6.68
C ALA A 141 -28.76 25.15 -6.97
N ARG A 142 -29.43 24.31 -6.17
CA ARG A 142 -30.85 23.87 -6.22
C ARG A 142 -31.08 22.74 -7.23
N ASN A 143 -31.87 21.69 -6.98
CA ASN A 143 -32.93 21.34 -6.01
C ASN A 143 -33.22 19.83 -6.24
N PRO A 144 -34.15 19.14 -5.53
CA PRO A 144 -35.05 19.53 -4.45
C PRO A 144 -34.78 18.84 -3.10
#